data_AF-A0A1V1T9R9-F1
#
_entry.id   AF-A0A1V1T9R9-F1
#
_cell.length_a   1.000
_cell.length_b   1.000
_cell.length_c   1.000
_cell.angle_alpha   90.00
_cell.angle_beta   90.00
_cell.angle_gamma   90.00
#
_symmetry.space_group_name_H-M   'P 1'
#
loop_
_entity.id
_entity.type
_entity.pdbx_description
1 polymer ?
#
loop_
_entity_poly.entity_id
_entity_poly.type
_entity_poly.pdbx_seq_one_letter_code
_entity_poly.pdbx_strand_id
1 'polypeptide(L)'
;MEPPPYDGYDGPGGQSTSDTIDDTINPVILVLVGRLIHSESTSSPVLYELDHDVSFLSQADHKAVFSRHERRARTGQHGAVRTTNHARHIFNLENPHTLTSTSRYPFFLTSVSRKALGNVGLKRTSVPRPGFKVMQISRSGEDTELFEIIRKDGRYEWWDNEGKRIAIEDNLHDQLKMIITTALPRHQADG
;
A
#
# COMPACT_ATOMS: atom_id res chain seq x y z
N MET A 1 5.71 46.87 44.52
CA MET A 1 6.16 45.94 43.48
C MET A 1 5.01 45.00 43.21
N GLU A 2 4.36 45.16 42.08
CA GLU A 2 3.20 44.37 41.65
C GLU A 2 3.71 43.23 40.77
N PRO A 3 3.27 41.97 40.98
CA PRO A 3 3.72 40.84 40.16
C PRO A 3 3.13 40.95 38.73
N PRO A 4 3.80 40.38 37.71
CA PRO A 4 3.32 40.42 36.34
C PRO A 4 2.02 39.60 36.20
N PRO A 5 1.12 39.95 35.26
CA PRO A 5 -0.10 39.21 35.05
C PRO A 5 0.24 37.82 34.47
N TYR A 6 -0.40 36.79 35.01
CA TYR A 6 -0.36 35.44 34.44
C TYR A 6 -1.20 35.45 33.16
N ASP A 7 -0.54 35.60 32.01
CA ASP A 7 -1.17 35.30 30.72
C ASP A 7 -1.50 33.80 30.66
N GLY A 8 -2.75 33.55 30.26
CA GLY A 8 -3.43 32.27 30.38
C GLY A 8 -2.69 31.10 29.72
N TYR A 9 -2.85 29.95 30.36
CA TYR A 9 -2.53 28.65 29.80
C TYR A 9 -3.26 28.43 28.48
N ASP A 10 -2.56 28.62 27.35
CA ASP A 10 -2.93 27.98 26.10
C ASP A 10 -2.48 26.51 26.15
N GLY A 11 -3.42 25.64 26.52
CA GLY A 11 -3.32 24.19 26.36
C GLY A 11 -3.16 23.78 24.88
N PRO A 12 -2.82 22.52 24.61
CA PRO A 12 -2.17 22.10 23.38
C PRO A 12 -3.15 22.08 22.18
N GLY A 13 -3.27 23.22 21.50
CA GLY A 13 -4.07 23.41 20.28
C GLY A 13 -3.25 23.40 18.99
N GLY A 14 -2.07 22.75 18.98
CA GLY A 14 -1.32 22.49 17.75
C GLY A 14 -1.95 21.33 16.99
N GLN A 15 -3.18 21.52 16.49
CA GLN A 15 -3.87 20.57 15.65
C GLN A 15 -3.03 20.41 14.37
N SER A 16 -2.25 19.33 14.34
CA SER A 16 -1.50 18.92 13.16
C SER A 16 -2.51 18.54 12.08
N THR A 17 -2.93 19.51 11.28
CA THR A 17 -3.82 19.34 10.12
C THR A 17 -3.15 18.55 8.97
N SER A 18 -2.06 17.83 9.25
CA SER A 18 -1.30 17.07 8.27
C SER A 18 -1.71 15.59 8.17
N ASP A 19 -2.60 15.09 9.04
CA ASP A 19 -2.90 13.64 9.07
C ASP A 19 -4.15 13.24 8.25
N THR A 20 -5.02 14.16 7.81
CA THR A 20 -6.31 13.83 7.16
C THR A 20 -6.33 13.97 5.63
N ILE A 21 -5.31 14.57 5.01
CA ILE A 21 -5.29 14.78 3.54
C ILE A 21 -4.93 13.49 2.79
N ASP A 22 -4.40 12.46 3.47
CA ASP A 22 -3.84 11.26 2.84
C ASP A 22 -4.69 9.98 3.02
N ASP A 23 -5.97 10.10 3.38
CA ASP A 23 -6.82 8.95 3.67
C ASP A 23 -7.52 8.36 2.43
N THR A 24 -7.48 9.03 1.27
CA THR A 24 -8.09 8.56 0.02
C THR A 24 -7.16 8.82 -1.16
N ILE A 25 -6.97 7.82 -2.01
CA ILE A 25 -6.31 7.96 -3.31
C ILE A 25 -7.36 8.14 -4.38
N ASN A 26 -7.17 9.10 -5.28
CA ASN A 26 -7.95 9.22 -6.50
C ASN A 26 -7.54 8.15 -7.53
N PRO A 27 -8.36 7.88 -8.57
CA PRO A 27 -7.96 7.05 -9.69
C PRO A 27 -6.58 7.45 -10.22
N VAL A 28 -5.69 6.47 -10.40
CA VAL A 28 -4.28 6.71 -10.74
C VAL A 28 -3.74 5.51 -11.52
N ILE A 29 -2.81 5.77 -12.42
CA ILE A 29 -2.03 4.73 -13.08
C ILE A 29 -0.76 4.52 -12.25
N LEU A 30 -0.46 3.29 -11.86
CA LEU A 30 0.79 2.91 -11.21
C LEU A 30 1.68 2.24 -12.25
N VAL A 31 2.92 2.71 -12.37
CA VAL A 31 3.89 2.21 -13.35
C VAL A 31 5.07 1.60 -12.60
N LEU A 32 5.26 0.28 -12.74
CA LEU A 32 6.39 -0.43 -12.12
C LEU A 32 7.63 -0.36 -13.03
N VAL A 33 8.77 0.04 -12.45
CA VAL A 33 10.09 0.01 -13.09
C VAL A 33 11.12 -0.53 -12.10
N GLY A 34 11.56 -1.77 -12.32
CA GLY A 34 12.49 -2.46 -11.44
C GLY A 34 11.92 -2.62 -10.02
N ARG A 35 12.40 -1.80 -9.08
CA ARG A 35 11.92 -1.75 -7.69
C ARG A 35 10.99 -0.57 -7.37
N LEU A 36 10.79 0.37 -8.30
CA LEU A 36 10.08 1.62 -8.05
C LEU A 36 8.70 1.60 -8.71
N ILE A 37 7.70 2.16 -8.03
CA ILE A 37 6.36 2.36 -8.58
C ILE A 37 6.08 3.86 -8.66
N HIS A 38 5.90 4.35 -9.88
CA HIS A 38 5.62 5.75 -10.19
C HIS A 38 4.14 6.00 -10.46
N SER A 39 3.68 7.24 -10.28
CA SER A 39 2.34 7.66 -10.71
C SER A 39 2.31 8.04 -12.19
N GLU A 40 1.42 7.50 -13.02
CA GLU A 40 1.20 7.86 -14.44
C GLU A 40 2.33 7.53 -15.42
N SER A 41 3.59 7.84 -15.08
CA SER A 41 4.75 7.69 -15.95
C SER A 41 6.03 7.51 -15.16
N THR A 42 7.10 7.05 -15.82
CA THR A 42 8.43 6.87 -15.20
C THR A 42 9.12 8.19 -14.84
N SER A 43 8.69 9.31 -15.42
CA SER A 43 9.17 10.66 -15.08
C SER A 43 8.43 11.28 -13.89
N SER A 44 7.34 10.67 -13.45
CA SER A 44 6.53 11.17 -12.35
C SER A 44 7.09 10.75 -10.99
N PRO A 45 6.59 11.34 -9.89
CA PRO A 45 7.02 10.97 -8.54
C PRO A 45 6.86 9.47 -8.26
N VAL A 46 7.83 8.93 -7.50
CA VAL A 46 7.75 7.59 -6.93
C VAL A 46 6.72 7.61 -5.80
N LEU A 47 5.78 6.67 -5.84
CA LEU A 47 4.77 6.46 -4.81
C LEU A 47 5.14 5.30 -3.89
N TYR A 48 5.72 4.25 -4.44
CA TYR A 48 6.09 3.06 -3.68
C TYR A 48 7.44 2.50 -4.15
N GLU A 49 8.06 1.72 -3.28
CA GLU A 49 9.36 1.11 -3.52
C GLU A 49 9.45 -0.26 -2.85
N LEU A 50 10.03 -1.22 -3.57
CA LEU A 50 10.53 -2.47 -3.03
C LEU A 50 12.02 -2.35 -2.72
N ASP A 51 12.50 -3.12 -1.74
CA ASP A 51 13.94 -3.25 -1.48
C ASP A 51 14.67 -4.14 -2.51
N HIS A 52 13.91 -4.91 -3.30
CA HIS A 52 14.41 -5.75 -4.39
C HIS A 52 13.75 -5.38 -5.72
N ASP A 53 14.50 -5.57 -6.81
CA ASP A 53 13.93 -5.48 -8.15
C ASP A 53 13.02 -6.69 -8.41
N VAL A 54 11.80 -6.43 -8.88
CA VAL A 54 10.79 -7.49 -9.09
C VAL A 54 11.25 -8.50 -10.16
N SER A 55 12.08 -8.08 -11.11
CA SER A 55 12.60 -8.95 -12.17
C SER A 55 13.61 -9.99 -11.66
N PHE A 56 14.21 -9.76 -10.50
CA PHE A 56 15.16 -10.69 -9.86
C PHE A 56 14.53 -11.50 -8.72
N LEU A 57 13.27 -11.24 -8.34
CA LEU A 57 12.59 -12.03 -7.33
C LEU A 57 12.33 -13.46 -7.80
N SER A 58 12.68 -14.41 -6.94
CA SER A 58 12.59 -15.85 -7.17
C SER A 58 11.95 -16.55 -5.97
N GLN A 59 11.76 -17.87 -6.08
CA GLN A 59 11.27 -18.68 -4.97
C GLN A 59 12.26 -18.78 -3.79
N ALA A 60 13.54 -18.41 -4.00
CA ALA A 60 14.53 -18.36 -2.93
C ALA A 60 14.48 -17.04 -2.13
N ASP A 61 13.78 -16.03 -2.66
CA ASP A 61 13.57 -14.77 -1.98
C ASP A 61 12.38 -14.90 -1.03
N HIS A 62 12.69 -15.05 0.25
CA HIS A 62 11.68 -15.30 1.28
C HIS A 62 11.05 -14.03 1.83
N LYS A 63 11.61 -12.87 1.51
CA LYS A 63 11.16 -11.58 2.01
C LYS A 63 11.53 -10.44 1.07
N ALA A 64 10.58 -9.56 0.79
CA ALA A 64 10.81 -8.24 0.22
C ALA A 64 10.09 -7.16 1.05
N VAL A 65 10.74 -6.02 1.26
CA VAL A 65 10.18 -4.87 1.99
C VAL A 65 9.45 -3.97 1.00
N PHE A 66 8.21 -3.61 1.33
CA PHE A 66 7.40 -2.67 0.57
C PHE A 66 7.21 -1.38 1.35
N SER A 67 7.62 -0.27 0.74
CA SER A 67 7.62 1.06 1.33
C SER A 67 6.82 2.06 0.50
N ARG A 68 6.16 2.99 1.17
CA ARG A 68 5.43 4.12 0.58
C ARG A 68 6.26 5.39 0.69
N HIS A 69 6.41 6.12 -0.41
CA HIS A 69 7.04 7.44 -0.42
C HIS A 69 6.04 8.50 0.08
N GLU A 70 6.35 9.10 1.23
CA GLU A 70 5.53 10.11 1.87
C GLU A 70 6.22 11.48 1.87
N ARG A 71 5.46 12.51 1.49
CA ARG A 71 5.87 13.92 1.58
C ARG A 71 5.38 14.50 2.90
N ARG A 72 6.30 14.91 3.78
CA ARG A 72 5.98 15.66 5.00
C ARG A 72 6.32 17.13 4.82
N ALA A 73 5.32 17.99 5.00
CA ALA A 73 5.53 19.42 5.13
C ALA A 73 5.54 19.78 6.62
N ARG A 74 6.56 20.51 7.07
CA ARG A 74 6.63 21.08 8.41
C ARG A 74 6.81 22.58 8.30
N THR A 75 5.96 23.34 8.97
CA THR A 75 6.10 24.79 9.07
C THR A 75 7.03 25.11 10.23
N GLY A 76 8.14 25.77 9.94
CA GLY A 76 9.10 26.25 10.94
C GLY A 76 8.58 27.48 11.71
N GLN A 77 9.31 27.88 12.76
CA GLN A 77 8.94 28.99 13.65
C GLN A 77 8.74 30.36 12.96
N HIS A 78 9.26 30.54 11.73
CA HIS A 78 9.08 31.76 10.93
C HIS A 78 8.16 31.58 9.71
N GLY A 79 7.29 30.58 9.70
CA GLY A 79 6.36 30.32 8.59
C GLY A 79 7.00 29.65 7.36
N ALA A 80 8.32 29.37 7.39
CA ALA A 80 8.99 28.64 6.32
C ALA A 80 8.52 27.18 6.26
N VAL A 81 7.95 26.77 5.13
CA VAL A 81 7.51 25.38 4.90
C VAL A 81 8.69 24.55 4.43
N ARG A 82 9.14 23.61 5.27
CA ARG A 82 10.14 22.61 4.91
C ARG A 82 9.45 21.32 4.50
N THR A 83 9.64 20.94 3.24
CA THR A 83 9.21 19.64 2.73
C THR A 83 10.33 18.62 2.88
N THR A 84 10.03 17.43 3.41
CA THR A 84 10.92 16.26 3.37
C THR A 84 10.20 15.07 2.77
N ASN A 85 10.84 14.36 1.86
CA ASN A 85 10.36 13.08 1.36
C ASN A 85 11.02 11.95 2.17
N HIS A 86 10.25 10.92 2.50
CA HIS A 86 10.79 9.72 3.15
C HIS A 86 10.01 8.48 2.73
N ALA A 87 10.71 7.35 2.61
CA ALA A 87 10.10 6.05 2.40
C ALA A 87 9.68 5.46 3.75
N ARG A 88 8.40 5.18 3.90
CA ARG A 88 7.82 4.52 5.06
C ARG A 88 7.54 3.07 4.74
N HIS A 89 8.20 2.16 5.43
CA HIS A 89 7.91 0.73 5.37
C HIS A 89 6.47 0.47 5.84
N ILE A 90 5.67 -0.20 4.99
CA ILE A 90 4.26 -0.51 5.25
C ILE A 90 3.97 -2.01 5.29
N PHE A 91 4.63 -2.82 4.46
CA PHE A 91 4.47 -4.28 4.43
C PHE A 91 5.80 -4.99 4.19
N ASN A 92 5.90 -6.22 4.70
CA ASN A 92 6.82 -7.22 4.17
C ASN A 92 6.01 -8.18 3.29
N LEU A 93 6.44 -8.39 2.05
CA LEU A 93 6.00 -9.52 1.24
C LEU A 93 6.82 -10.74 1.64
N GLU A 94 6.15 -11.79 2.12
CA GLU A 94 6.79 -13.00 2.61
C GLU A 94 6.43 -14.20 1.74
N ASN A 95 7.46 -14.98 1.38
CA ASN A 95 7.36 -16.27 0.73
C ASN A 95 7.80 -17.36 1.72
N PRO A 96 6.87 -17.92 2.51
CA PRO A 96 7.18 -18.92 3.52
C PRO A 96 7.92 -20.13 2.96
N HIS A 97 8.94 -20.59 3.68
CA HIS A 97 9.62 -21.85 3.36
C HIS A 97 8.64 -23.02 3.38
N THR A 98 8.54 -23.73 2.26
CA THR A 98 7.58 -24.82 2.03
C THR A 98 7.71 -25.98 3.03
N LEU A 99 8.91 -26.21 3.57
CA LEU A 99 9.19 -27.31 4.49
C LEU A 99 8.91 -26.98 5.96
N THR A 100 8.94 -25.70 6.34
CA THR A 100 8.90 -25.28 7.75
C THR A 100 7.69 -24.43 8.08
N SER A 101 7.00 -23.89 7.08
CA SER A 101 5.88 -22.98 7.31
C SER A 101 4.57 -23.72 7.54
N THR A 102 3.82 -23.23 8.51
CA THR A 102 2.43 -23.59 8.78
C THR A 102 1.45 -22.61 8.12
N SER A 103 1.94 -21.68 7.28
CA SER A 103 1.11 -20.69 6.60
C SER A 103 0.07 -21.35 5.71
N ARG A 104 -1.16 -20.86 5.77
CA ARG A 104 -2.25 -21.25 4.87
C ARG A 104 -2.12 -20.64 3.47
N TYR A 105 -1.22 -19.68 3.33
CA TYR A 105 -1.02 -18.91 2.10
C TYR A 105 0.39 -19.12 1.55
N PRO A 106 0.52 -19.36 0.22
CA PRO A 106 1.82 -19.47 -0.43
C PRO A 106 2.60 -18.15 -0.41
N PHE A 107 1.90 -17.02 -0.40
CA PHE A 107 2.47 -15.68 -0.25
C PHE A 107 1.55 -14.86 0.66
N PHE A 108 2.13 -14.03 1.51
CA PHE A 108 1.36 -13.10 2.34
C PHE A 108 2.12 -11.80 2.59
N LEU A 109 1.37 -10.72 2.80
CA LEU A 109 1.85 -9.45 3.29
C LEU A 109 1.74 -9.42 4.81
N THR A 110 2.83 -9.12 5.49
CA THR A 110 2.83 -8.81 6.92
C THR A 110 2.85 -7.29 7.09
N SER A 111 1.81 -6.74 7.69
CA SER A 111 1.77 -5.31 7.98
C SER A 111 2.78 -4.95 9.07
N VAL A 112 3.58 -3.91 8.83
CA VAL A 112 4.43 -3.28 9.85
C VAL A 112 3.83 -1.97 10.39
N SER A 113 2.69 -1.56 9.83
CA SER A 113 2.04 -0.29 10.11
C SER A 113 0.64 -0.51 10.69
N ARG A 114 0.36 0.10 11.83
CA ARG A 114 -1.01 0.07 12.42
C ARG A 114 -2.06 0.77 11.55
N LYS A 115 -1.65 1.57 10.56
CA LYS A 115 -2.54 2.25 9.60
C LYS A 115 -2.81 1.41 8.34
N ALA A 116 -2.18 0.25 8.16
CA ALA A 116 -2.37 -0.63 7.01
C ALA A 116 -3.53 -1.62 7.24
N LEU A 117 -3.95 -2.33 6.19
CA LEU A 117 -5.00 -3.35 6.19
C LEU A 117 -4.79 -4.54 7.16
N GLY A 118 -3.64 -4.64 7.81
CA GLY A 118 -3.25 -5.82 8.59
C GLY A 118 -2.55 -6.85 7.70
N ASN A 119 -2.47 -8.10 8.15
CA ASN A 119 -1.81 -9.14 7.37
C ASN A 119 -2.76 -9.62 6.26
N VAL A 120 -2.23 -9.87 5.06
CA VAL A 120 -3.03 -10.21 3.88
C VAL A 120 -2.44 -11.43 3.18
N GLY A 121 -3.26 -12.42 2.84
CA GLY A 121 -2.84 -13.64 2.16
C GLY A 121 -3.49 -13.78 0.79
N LEU A 122 -2.79 -14.42 -0.16
CA LEU A 122 -3.32 -14.72 -1.48
C LEU A 122 -3.74 -16.19 -1.59
N LYS A 123 -5.02 -16.43 -1.89
CA LYS A 123 -5.55 -17.77 -2.14
C LYS A 123 -5.87 -17.94 -3.62
N ARG A 124 -5.18 -18.85 -4.30
CA ARG A 124 -5.42 -19.12 -5.72
C ARG A 124 -6.84 -19.67 -5.94
N THR A 125 -7.53 -19.13 -6.94
CA THR A 125 -8.82 -19.65 -7.42
C THR A 125 -8.62 -20.48 -8.70
N SER A 126 -9.51 -21.45 -8.91
CA SER A 126 -9.50 -22.33 -10.07
C SER A 126 -10.65 -22.01 -11.04
N VAL A 127 -10.75 -22.80 -12.11
CA VAL A 127 -11.81 -22.73 -13.13
C VAL A 127 -13.21 -22.76 -12.49
N PRO A 128 -14.18 -21.94 -12.94
CA PRO A 128 -14.18 -21.13 -14.17
C PRO A 128 -13.57 -19.72 -14.07
N ARG A 129 -13.18 -19.27 -12.88
CA ARG A 129 -12.62 -17.92 -12.65
C ARG A 129 -11.18 -18.02 -12.12
N PRO A 130 -10.18 -18.28 -13.00
CA PRO A 130 -8.79 -18.34 -12.57
C PRO A 130 -8.35 -16.98 -12.03
N GLY A 131 -7.60 -16.98 -10.93
CA GLY A 131 -7.28 -15.75 -10.22
C GLY A 131 -6.85 -16.00 -8.77
N PHE A 132 -7.14 -15.03 -7.93
CA PHE A 132 -6.83 -15.04 -6.50
C PHE A 132 -7.96 -14.40 -5.69
N LYS A 133 -8.24 -14.95 -4.52
CA LYS A 133 -8.94 -14.24 -3.45
C LYS A 133 -7.91 -13.63 -2.52
N VAL A 134 -8.12 -12.37 -2.17
CA VAL A 134 -7.27 -11.66 -1.23
C VAL A 134 -7.94 -11.69 0.14
N MET A 135 -7.23 -12.26 1.11
CA MET A 135 -7.77 -12.60 2.41
C MET A 135 -7.06 -11.78 3.49
N GLN A 136 -7.79 -11.03 4.31
CA GLN A 136 -7.27 -10.48 5.54
C GLN A 136 -7.06 -11.62 6.56
N ILE A 137 -5.82 -11.78 7.01
CA ILE A 137 -5.41 -12.85 7.93
C ILE A 137 -5.77 -12.44 9.36
N SER A 138 -6.67 -13.19 9.98
CA SER A 138 -7.09 -12.97 11.36
C SER A 138 -6.28 -13.81 12.34
N ARG A 139 -6.01 -13.23 13.52
CA ARG A 139 -5.45 -13.98 14.65
C ARG A 139 -6.44 -14.99 15.25
N SER A 140 -7.74 -14.78 15.08
CA SER A 140 -8.78 -15.72 15.53
C SER A 140 -8.87 -16.98 14.66
N GLY A 141 -8.19 -16.97 13.49
CA GLY A 141 -8.22 -18.07 12.53
C GLY A 141 -9.30 -17.93 11.45
N GLU A 142 -10.26 -17.03 11.60
CA GLU A 142 -11.29 -16.74 10.59
C GLU A 142 -10.84 -15.59 9.68
N ASP A 143 -10.31 -15.94 8.51
CA ASP A 143 -9.86 -14.95 7.54
C ASP A 143 -11.03 -14.36 6.76
N THR A 144 -10.95 -13.05 6.47
CA THR A 144 -12.01 -12.30 5.79
C THR A 144 -11.59 -11.98 4.37
N GLU A 145 -12.47 -12.19 3.39
CA GLU A 145 -12.20 -11.82 2.00
C GLU A 145 -12.27 -10.29 1.82
N LEU A 146 -11.23 -9.70 1.25
CA LEU A 146 -11.15 -8.25 0.99
C LEU A 146 -11.61 -7.89 -0.42
N PHE A 147 -11.08 -8.61 -1.41
CA PHE A 147 -11.36 -8.43 -2.83
C PHE A 147 -10.90 -9.66 -3.63
N GLU A 148 -11.29 -9.75 -4.89
CA GLU A 148 -10.86 -10.79 -5.82
C GLU A 148 -10.03 -10.21 -6.97
N ILE A 149 -9.03 -10.99 -7.39
CA ILE A 149 -8.20 -10.72 -8.57
C ILE A 149 -8.56 -11.78 -9.61
N ILE A 150 -9.20 -11.39 -10.70
CA ILE A 150 -9.65 -12.31 -11.75
C ILE A 150 -8.74 -12.15 -12.97
N ARG A 151 -8.30 -13.27 -13.55
CA ARG A 151 -7.65 -13.27 -14.87
C ARG A 151 -8.71 -13.34 -15.97
N LYS A 152 -8.80 -12.29 -16.79
CA LYS A 152 -9.77 -12.16 -17.88
C LYS A 152 -9.08 -11.60 -19.12
N ASP A 153 -9.32 -12.21 -20.29
CA ASP A 153 -8.75 -11.79 -21.57
C ASP A 153 -7.22 -11.56 -21.53
N GLY A 154 -6.51 -12.41 -20.78
CA GLY A 154 -5.05 -12.37 -20.66
C GLY A 154 -4.49 -11.42 -19.59
N ARG A 155 -5.30 -10.54 -18.99
CA ARG A 155 -4.90 -9.57 -17.95
C ARG A 155 -5.56 -9.85 -16.60
N TYR A 156 -4.99 -9.31 -15.53
CA TYR A 156 -5.63 -9.31 -14.21
C TYR A 156 -6.57 -8.11 -14.00
N GLU A 157 -7.70 -8.33 -13.34
CA GLU A 157 -8.66 -7.32 -12.94
C GLU A 157 -8.96 -7.49 -11.44
N TRP A 158 -8.97 -6.40 -10.68
CA TRP A 158 -9.29 -6.38 -9.26
C TRP A 158 -10.75 -5.96 -9.08
N TRP A 159 -11.50 -6.72 -8.30
CA TRP A 159 -12.92 -6.51 -8.05
C TRP A 159 -13.18 -6.52 -6.55
N ASP A 160 -13.87 -5.50 -6.06
CA ASP A 160 -14.30 -5.47 -4.66
C ASP A 160 -15.41 -6.49 -4.38
N ASN A 161 -15.74 -6.64 -3.10
CA ASN A 161 -16.78 -7.56 -2.64
C ASN A 161 -18.20 -7.17 -3.09
N GLU A 162 -18.40 -5.98 -3.64
CA GLU A 162 -19.68 -5.52 -4.21
C GLU A 162 -19.78 -5.83 -5.72
N GLY A 163 -18.74 -6.43 -6.30
CA GLY A 163 -18.69 -6.74 -7.72
C GLY A 163 -18.38 -5.52 -8.59
N LYS A 164 -17.75 -4.49 -8.04
CA LYS A 164 -17.24 -3.34 -8.78
C LYS A 164 -15.74 -3.51 -9.03
N ARG A 165 -15.33 -3.24 -10.28
CA ARG A 165 -13.92 -3.28 -10.68
C ARG A 165 -13.17 -2.06 -10.14
N ILE A 166 -12.11 -2.30 -9.38
CA ILE A 166 -11.31 -1.27 -8.70
C ILE A 166 -9.96 -1.03 -9.37
N ALA A 167 -9.40 -2.04 -10.04
CA ALA A 167 -8.17 -1.89 -10.81
C ALA A 167 -8.06 -2.87 -11.98
N ILE A 168 -7.16 -2.57 -12.92
CA ILE A 168 -6.89 -3.38 -14.12
C ILE A 168 -5.39 -3.39 -14.38
N GLU A 169 -4.86 -4.53 -14.78
CA GLU A 169 -3.50 -4.68 -15.27
C GLU A 169 -3.41 -4.21 -16.73
N ASP A 170 -2.39 -3.42 -17.04
CA ASP A 170 -1.99 -3.06 -18.40
C ASP A 170 -0.49 -3.32 -18.58
N ASN A 171 -0.16 -4.17 -19.56
CA ASN A 171 1.21 -4.58 -19.84
C ASN A 171 1.66 -4.16 -21.25
N LEU A 172 1.07 -3.08 -21.78
CA LEU A 172 1.45 -2.57 -23.09
C LEU A 172 2.92 -2.08 -23.10
N HIS A 173 3.66 -2.44 -24.16
CA HIS A 173 5.08 -2.10 -24.35
C HIS A 173 6.03 -2.66 -23.27
N ASP A 174 5.75 -3.86 -22.76
CA ASP A 174 6.57 -4.54 -21.74
C ASP A 174 6.73 -3.74 -20.44
N GLN A 175 5.84 -2.77 -20.21
CA GLN A 175 5.80 -1.97 -19.00
C GLN A 175 4.59 -2.41 -18.16
N LEU A 176 4.86 -2.98 -16.99
CA LEU A 176 3.82 -3.41 -16.05
C LEU A 176 3.15 -2.18 -15.43
N LYS A 177 1.83 -2.07 -15.63
CA LYS A 177 1.01 -1.00 -15.06
C LYS A 177 -0.21 -1.58 -14.34
N MET A 178 -0.63 -0.87 -13.30
CA MET A 178 -1.92 -1.06 -12.67
C MET A 178 -2.71 0.23 -12.77
N ILE A 179 -3.91 0.17 -13.34
CA ILE A 179 -4.81 1.31 -13.46
C ILE A 179 -5.84 1.19 -12.34
N ILE A 180 -5.73 2.02 -11.30
CA ILE A 180 -6.75 2.15 -10.26
C ILE A 180 -7.89 3.02 -10.82
N THR A 181 -9.09 2.46 -10.92
CA THR A 181 -10.23 3.07 -11.64
C THR A 181 -11.22 3.79 -10.74
N THR A 182 -11.08 3.69 -9.43
CA THR A 182 -11.96 4.32 -8.45
C THR A 182 -11.15 5.02 -7.37
N ALA A 183 -11.73 6.01 -6.70
CA ALA A 183 -11.17 6.50 -5.46
C ALA A 183 -11.20 5.36 -4.42
N LEU A 184 -10.10 5.18 -3.69
CA LEU A 184 -9.94 4.14 -2.68
C LEU A 184 -9.42 4.74 -1.38
N PRO A 185 -9.88 4.26 -0.21
CA PRO A 185 -9.20 4.53 1.04
C PRO A 185 -7.72 4.14 0.94
N ARG A 186 -6.85 4.98 1.48
CA ARG A 186 -5.39 4.81 1.36
C ARG A 186 -4.92 3.44 1.84
N HIS A 187 -5.46 2.97 2.95
CA HIS A 187 -5.09 1.66 3.50
C HIS A 187 -5.44 0.52 2.54
N GLN A 188 -6.52 0.65 1.74
CA GLN A 188 -6.90 -0.34 0.72
C GLN A 188 -6.01 -0.29 -0.50
N ALA A 189 -5.57 0.90 -0.91
CA ALA A 189 -4.70 1.01 -2.08
C ALA A 189 -3.23 0.68 -1.76
N ASP A 190 -2.82 0.76 -0.49
CA ASP A 190 -1.49 0.36 -0.05
C ASP A 190 -1.29 -1.16 0.05
N GLY A 191 -2.36 -1.96 0.15
CA GLY A 191 -2.31 -3.42 0.38
C GLY A 191 -2.93 -4.24 -0.76
#